data_AF-E0NUY6-F1
#
_entry.id   AF-E0NUY6-F1
#
_cell.length_a   1.000
_cell.length_b   1.000
_cell.length_c   1.000
_cell.angle_alpha   90.00
_cell.angle_beta   90.00
_cell.angle_gamma   90.00
#
_symmetry.space_group_name_H-M   'P 1'
#
loop_
_entity.id
_entity.type
_entity.pdbx_description
1 polymer ?
#
loop_
_entity_poly.entity_id
_entity_poly.type
_entity_poly.pdbx_seq_one_letter_code
_entity_poly.pdbx_strand_id
1 'polypeptide(L)'
;MWHLEHIDTLATGGTCSLAKQRLFWSFQGRLLDLSDKDNNHRHCLARFLHQEDSLKLHSPYEYDREHGDKPLTAPTLLIPYGIGSLQEGFRVESLSSSKLILRSKHLQLRLRKF
;
A
#
# COMPACT_ATOMS: atom_id res chain seq x y z
N MET A 1 7.06 -4.36 8.54
CA MET A 1 5.68 -4.72 8.18
C MET A 1 4.73 -3.80 8.91
N TRP A 2 3.78 -3.26 8.16
CA TRP A 2 2.74 -2.33 8.59
C TRP A 2 1.38 -2.91 8.21
N HIS A 3 0.50 -3.12 9.17
CA HIS A 3 -0.86 -3.61 8.98
C HIS A 3 -1.76 -2.45 8.54
N LEU A 4 -2.38 -2.57 7.36
CA LEU A 4 -3.34 -1.58 6.88
C LEU A 4 -4.68 -1.77 7.60
N GLU A 5 -5.03 -0.84 8.48
CA GLU A 5 -6.23 -0.95 9.32
C GLU A 5 -7.39 -0.11 8.81
N HIS A 6 -7.13 1.00 8.12
CA HIS A 6 -8.18 1.85 7.57
C HIS A 6 -7.79 2.52 6.24
N ILE A 7 -8.80 2.70 5.39
CA ILE A 7 -8.76 3.55 4.20
C ILE A 7 -9.90 4.55 4.32
N ASP A 8 -9.56 5.83 4.36
CA ASP A 8 -10.53 6.93 4.39
C ASP A 8 -10.61 7.56 2.99
N THR A 9 -11.82 7.69 2.44
CA THR A 9 -12.08 8.34 1.15
C THR A 9 -12.28 9.84 1.36
N LEU A 10 -11.31 10.65 0.95
CA LEU A 10 -11.28 12.08 1.26
C LEU A 10 -12.46 12.87 0.66
N ALA A 11 -12.92 12.48 -0.53
CA ALA A 11 -13.99 13.18 -1.22
C ALA A 11 -15.37 13.04 -0.55
N THR A 12 -15.61 11.92 0.14
CA THR A 12 -16.91 11.61 0.77
C THR A 12 -16.84 11.60 2.29
N GLY A 13 -15.64 11.62 2.88
CA GLY A 13 -15.44 11.39 4.31
C GLY A 13 -15.69 9.94 4.75
N GLY A 14 -15.95 9.03 3.80
CA GLY A 14 -16.21 7.62 4.11
C GLY A 14 -14.97 6.93 4.68
N THR A 15 -15.17 6.02 5.63
CA THR A 15 -14.09 5.23 6.24
C THR A 15 -14.37 3.75 6.03
N CYS A 16 -13.40 3.03 5.45
CA CYS A 16 -13.41 1.58 5.36
C CYS A 16 -12.47 1.01 6.42
N SER A 17 -13.00 0.17 7.30
CA SER A 17 -12.20 -0.55 8.31
C SER A 17 -11.72 -1.88 7.73
N LEU A 18 -10.40 -2.06 7.75
CA LEU A 18 -9.69 -3.26 7.31
C LEU A 18 -8.98 -3.96 8.48
N ALA A 19 -9.18 -3.50 9.71
CA ALA A 19 -8.48 -4.03 10.90
C ALA A 19 -8.65 -5.54 11.14
N LYS A 20 -9.72 -6.15 10.59
CA LYS A 20 -9.94 -7.62 10.66
C LYS A 20 -9.29 -8.39 9.51
N GLN A 21 -8.84 -7.70 8.47
CA GLN A 21 -8.15 -8.28 7.32
C GLN A 21 -6.64 -8.17 7.54
N ARG A 22 -5.89 -9.17 7.13
CA ARG A 22 -4.43 -9.23 7.34
C ARG A 22 -3.68 -8.71 6.11
N LEU A 23 -3.95 -7.45 5.76
CA LEU A 23 -3.30 -6.72 4.65
C LEU A 23 -2.09 -5.93 5.13
N PHE A 24 -0.95 -6.11 4.47
CA PHE A 24 0.31 -5.54 4.94
C PHE A 24 1.10 -4.83 3.87
N TRP A 25 1.76 -3.75 4.29
CA TRP A 25 2.82 -3.07 3.56
C TRP A 25 4.15 -3.35 4.24
N SER A 26 5.13 -3.87 3.50
CA SER A 26 6.48 -4.12 4.01
C SER A 26 7.52 -3.44 3.13
N PHE A 27 8.24 -2.50 3.72
CA PHE A 27 9.33 -1.78 3.05
C PHE A 27 10.66 -2.47 3.33
N GLN A 28 11.39 -2.85 2.29
CA GLN A 28 12.74 -3.42 2.39
C GLN A 28 13.63 -2.89 1.26
N GLY A 29 14.73 -2.21 1.62
CA GLY A 29 15.60 -1.57 0.64
C GLY A 29 14.84 -0.54 -0.20
N ARG A 30 14.67 -0.79 -1.49
CA ARG A 30 13.86 0.02 -2.44
C ARG A 30 12.64 -0.74 -2.98
N LEU A 31 12.19 -1.75 -2.25
CA LEU A 31 11.07 -2.60 -2.62
C LEU A 31 9.97 -2.51 -1.55
N LEU A 32 8.75 -2.26 -2.00
CA LEU A 32 7.52 -2.40 -1.23
C LEU A 32 6.90 -3.75 -1.58
N ASP A 33 6.60 -4.51 -0.54
CA ASP A 33 5.85 -5.76 -0.60
C ASP A 33 4.43 -5.51 -0.05
N LEU A 34 3.43 -5.87 -0.87
CA LEU A 34 2.00 -5.77 -0.58
C LEU A 34 1.42 -7.18 -0.46
N SER A 35 1.20 -7.63 0.77
CA SER A 35 0.79 -9.01 1.02
C SER A 35 -0.53 -9.08 1.78
N ASP A 36 -1.36 -10.04 1.40
CA ASP A 36 -2.54 -10.46 2.13
C ASP A 36 -2.28 -11.82 2.78
N LYS A 37 -2.32 -11.91 4.11
CA LYS A 37 -2.13 -13.18 4.84
C LYS A 37 -3.41 -14.01 4.95
N ASP A 38 -4.54 -13.47 4.53
CA ASP A 38 -5.81 -14.20 4.37
C ASP A 38 -5.95 -14.85 2.98
N ASN A 39 -5.03 -14.57 2.05
CA ASN A 39 -5.03 -15.07 0.66
C ASN A 39 -6.27 -14.67 -0.16
N ASN A 40 -6.95 -13.57 0.18
CA ASN A 40 -8.07 -13.05 -0.62
C ASN A 40 -7.60 -12.18 -1.79
N HIS A 41 -6.41 -11.57 -1.68
CA HIS A 41 -5.83 -10.72 -2.69
C HIS A 41 -4.46 -11.22 -3.15
N ARG A 42 -4.14 -10.95 -4.42
CA ARG A 42 -2.83 -11.28 -4.98
C ARG A 42 -1.73 -10.47 -4.28
N HIS A 43 -0.59 -11.11 -4.10
CA HIS A 43 0.63 -10.48 -3.61
C HIS A 43 1.20 -9.61 -4.73
N CYS A 44 1.49 -8.34 -4.41
CA CYS A 44 2.11 -7.41 -5.35
C CYS A 44 3.42 -6.86 -4.78
N LEU A 45 4.32 -6.46 -5.68
CA LEU A 45 5.53 -5.72 -5.37
C LEU A 45 5.46 -4.34 -6.03
N ALA A 46 6.15 -3.35 -5.47
CA ALA A 46 6.35 -2.06 -6.12
C ALA A 46 7.71 -1.49 -5.74
N ARG A 47 8.27 -0.63 -6.60
CA ARG A 47 9.40 0.22 -6.23
C ARG A 47 8.89 1.45 -5.50
N PHE A 48 9.73 1.99 -4.62
CA PHE A 48 9.41 3.24 -3.95
C PHE A 48 10.61 4.17 -3.88
N LEU A 49 10.29 5.46 -3.86
CA LEU A 49 11.19 6.55 -3.52
C LEU A 49 10.62 7.24 -2.28
N HIS A 50 11.47 7.45 -1.28
CA HIS A 50 11.11 8.17 -0.06
C HIS A 50 12.06 9.34 0.13
N GLN A 51 11.50 10.55 0.19
CA GLN A 51 12.24 11.79 0.41
C GLN A 51 11.40 12.69 1.32
N GLU A 52 11.95 13.05 2.47
CA GLU A 52 11.28 13.88 3.48
C GLU A 52 9.90 13.31 3.88
N ASP A 53 8.83 14.04 3.60
CA ASP A 53 7.44 13.63 3.83
C ASP A 53 6.78 13.06 2.57
N SER A 54 7.53 12.76 1.51
CA SER A 54 7.02 12.22 0.25
C SER A 54 7.40 10.76 0.06
N LEU A 55 6.39 9.92 -0.18
CA LEU A 55 6.54 8.53 -0.63
C LEU A 55 5.93 8.39 -2.02
N LYS A 56 6.73 7.99 -3.00
CA LYS A 56 6.26 7.72 -4.37
C LYS A 56 6.40 6.24 -4.68
N LEU A 57 5.31 5.60 -5.06
CA LEU A 57 5.28 4.23 -5.54
C LEU A 57 5.31 4.23 -7.07
N HIS A 58 6.07 3.31 -7.65
CA HIS A 58 6.15 3.14 -9.10
C HIS A 58 6.55 1.72 -9.47
N SER A 59 6.44 1.39 -10.76
CA SER A 59 6.85 0.08 -11.30
C SER A 59 6.27 -1.08 -10.48
N PRO A 60 4.94 -1.22 -10.39
CA PRO A 60 4.34 -2.33 -9.67
C PRO A 60 4.42 -3.64 -10.48
N TYR A 61 4.53 -4.76 -9.78
CA TYR A 61 4.58 -6.12 -10.32
C TYR A 61 3.61 -7.03 -9.57
N GLU A 62 2.98 -7.96 -10.27
CA GLU A 62 2.39 -9.16 -9.64
C GLU A 62 3.53 -10.07 -9.20
N TYR A 63 3.47 -10.54 -7.96
CA TYR A 63 4.42 -11.50 -7.46
C TYR A 63 4.05 -12.90 -7.92
N ASP A 64 4.84 -13.47 -8.83
CA ASP A 64 4.60 -14.77 -9.46
C ASP A 64 5.92 -15.56 -9.47
N ARG A 65 6.08 -16.44 -8.47
CA ARG A 65 7.29 -17.26 -8.34
C ARG A 65 7.42 -18.34 -9.42
N GLU A 66 6.33 -18.74 -10.03
CA GLU A 66 6.31 -19.86 -10.97
C GLU A 66 6.70 -19.40 -12.37
N HIS A 67 6.22 -18.24 -12.79
CA HIS A 67 6.42 -17.71 -14.14
C HIS A 67 7.30 -16.44 -14.18
N GLY A 68 7.76 -15.97 -13.02
CA GLY A 68 8.46 -14.71 -12.86
C GLY A 68 7.51 -13.52 -12.67
N ASP A 69 7.97 -12.52 -11.91
CA ASP A 69 7.17 -11.34 -11.59
C ASP A 69 6.80 -10.54 -12.85
N LYS A 70 5.52 -10.20 -12.98
CA LYS A 70 4.96 -9.54 -14.18
C LYS A 70 4.62 -8.09 -13.86
N PRO A 71 5.08 -7.09 -14.66
CA PRO A 71 4.66 -5.71 -14.47
C PRO A 71 3.13 -5.57 -14.55
N LEU A 72 2.53 -4.79 -13.65
CA LEU A 72 1.09 -4.50 -13.73
C LEU A 72 0.82 -3.43 -14.78
N THR A 73 -0.21 -3.67 -15.59
CA THR A 73 -0.71 -2.73 -16.61
C THR A 73 -1.96 -1.97 -16.15
N ALA A 74 -2.55 -2.36 -15.03
CA ALA A 74 -3.70 -1.71 -14.39
C ALA A 74 -3.58 -1.79 -12.86
N PRO A 75 -4.14 -0.82 -12.10
CA PRO A 75 -4.00 -0.78 -10.64
C PRO A 75 -4.90 -1.76 -9.91
N THR A 76 -5.70 -2.58 -10.60
CA THR A 76 -6.77 -3.41 -10.02
C THR A 76 -6.31 -4.28 -8.84
N LEU A 77 -5.10 -4.86 -8.92
CA LEU A 77 -4.53 -5.68 -7.84
C LEU A 77 -4.00 -4.86 -6.66
N LEU A 78 -3.76 -3.56 -6.85
CA LEU A 78 -3.25 -2.64 -5.84
C LEU A 78 -4.36 -1.95 -5.04
N ILE A 79 -5.58 -1.89 -5.60
CA ILE A 79 -6.75 -1.24 -4.99
C ILE A 79 -7.02 -1.73 -3.55
N PRO A 80 -7.01 -3.05 -3.24
CA PRO A 80 -7.25 -3.53 -1.88
C PRO A 80 -6.26 -2.99 -0.85
N TYR A 81 -5.05 -2.65 -1.31
CA TYR A 81 -3.99 -2.11 -0.46
C TYR A 81 -4.03 -0.58 -0.34
N GLY A 82 -5.04 0.10 -0.91
CA GLY A 82 -5.18 1.55 -0.83
C GLY A 82 -4.37 2.32 -1.87
N ILE A 83 -3.99 1.67 -2.98
CA ILE A 83 -3.22 2.27 -4.08
C ILE A 83 -4.11 2.29 -5.33
N GLY A 84 -4.42 3.48 -5.83
CA GLY A 84 -5.38 3.67 -6.91
C GLY A 84 -4.76 3.78 -8.30
N SER A 85 -3.43 3.83 -8.41
CA SER A 85 -2.71 4.09 -9.65
C SER A 85 -1.39 3.31 -9.73
N LEU A 86 -0.86 3.12 -10.95
CA LEU A 86 0.45 2.49 -11.16
C LEU A 86 1.63 3.38 -10.71
N GLN A 87 1.37 4.68 -10.56
CA GLN A 87 2.29 5.68 -10.01
C GLN A 87 1.54 6.48 -8.97
N GLU A 88 1.69 6.10 -7.71
CA GLU A 88 0.92 6.68 -6.60
C GLU A 88 1.82 7.51 -5.70
N GLY A 89 1.39 8.73 -5.40
CA GLY A 89 2.09 9.64 -4.50
C GLY A 89 1.37 9.73 -3.16
N PHE A 90 2.12 9.55 -2.08
CA PHE A 90 1.65 9.75 -0.72
C PHE A 90 2.48 10.82 -0.02
N ARG A 91 1.80 11.63 0.78
CA ARG A 91 2.40 12.40 1.85
C ARG A 91 2.41 11.56 3.13
N VAL A 92 3.55 11.50 3.81
CA VAL A 92 3.70 10.88 5.13
C VAL A 92 3.23 11.89 6.17
N GLU A 93 1.98 11.80 6.59
CA GLU A 93 1.41 12.71 7.58
C GLU A 93 1.84 12.36 9.02
N SER A 94 2.13 11.09 9.28
CA SER A 94 2.61 10.63 10.57
C SER A 94 3.44 9.36 10.42
N LEU A 95 4.59 9.31 11.06
CA LEU A 95 5.43 8.12 11.17
C LEU A 95 6.02 8.04 12.59
N SER A 96 5.69 6.97 13.31
CA SER A 96 6.23 6.65 14.64
C SER A 96 6.66 5.18 14.71
N SER A 97 7.01 4.69 15.91
CA SER A 97 7.33 3.28 16.10
C SER A 97 6.13 2.34 15.92
N SER A 98 4.90 2.85 16.06
CA SER A 98 3.67 2.04 16.04
C SER A 98 2.63 2.49 15.01
N LYS A 99 2.80 3.69 14.43
CA LYS A 99 1.78 4.33 13.58
C LYS A 99 2.39 4.88 12.30
N LEU A 100 1.70 4.66 11.19
CA LEU A 100 2.00 5.25 9.89
C LEU A 100 0.70 5.77 9.28
N ILE A 101 0.66 7.06 8.91
CA ILE A 101 -0.43 7.66 8.14
C ILE A 101 0.13 8.15 6.81
N LEU A 102 -0.46 7.65 5.73
CA LEU A 102 -0.13 8.04 4.36
C LEU A 102 -1.36 8.70 3.73
N ARG A 103 -1.16 9.82 3.04
CA ARG A 103 -2.24 10.53 2.35
C ARG A 103 -1.94 10.71 0.88
N SER A 104 -2.79 10.18 0.01
CA SER A 104 -2.76 10.45 -1.42
C SER A 104 -3.73 11.59 -1.79
N LYS A 105 -3.88 11.84 -3.09
CA LYS A 105 -4.89 12.78 -3.61
C LYS A 105 -6.32 12.39 -3.21
N HIS A 106 -6.60 11.09 -3.08
CA HIS A 106 -7.96 10.57 -2.92
C HIS A 106 -8.20 9.87 -1.58
N LEU A 107 -7.15 9.31 -0.99
CA LEU A 107 -7.26 8.42 0.17
C LEU A 107 -6.34 8.84 1.31
N GLN A 108 -6.74 8.50 2.53
CA GLN A 108 -5.84 8.46 3.69
C GLN A 108 -5.77 7.03 4.21
N LEU A 109 -4.57 6.49 4.33
CA LEU A 109 -4.29 5.16 4.82
C LEU A 109 -3.80 5.25 6.26
N ARG A 110 -4.38 4.45 7.15
CA ARG A 110 -3.90 4.32 8.53
C ARG A 110 -3.35 2.92 8.72
N LEU A 111 -2.07 2.84 9.02
CA LEU A 111 -1.35 1.61 9.22
C LEU A 111 -0.75 1.54 10.62
N ARG A 112 -0.76 0.34 11.21
CA ARG A 112 -0.17 0.04 12.51
C ARG A 112 1.03 -0.88 12.36
N LYS A 113 2.05 -0.70 13.19
CA LYS A 113 3.21 -1.61 13.20
C LYS A 113 2.75 -3.02 13.61
N PHE A 114 3.09 -4.02 12.81
CA PHE A 114 2.96 -5.44 13.13
C PHE A 114 4.30 -5.99 13.63
#